data_AF-A0A645BS15-F1
#
_entry.id   AF-A0A645BS15-F1
#
_cell.length_a   1.000
_cell.length_b   1.000
_cell.length_c   1.000
_cell.angle_alpha   90.00
_cell.angle_beta   90.00
_cell.angle_gamma   90.00
#
_symmetry.space_group_name_H-M   'P 1'
#
loop_
_entity.id
_entity.type
_entity.pdbx_description
1 polymer ?
#
loop_
_entity_poly.entity_id
_entity_poly.type
_entity_poly.pdbx_seq_one_letter_code
_entity_poly.pdbx_strand_id
1 'polypeptide(L)' 'MGDDIPDIDIMEICGLACCPSDAVNEVKEVSEYISIHPGGRGCVREIIEQTMKVKGEWLKNKEAYSG' A
#
# COMPACT_ATOMS: atom_id res chain seq x y z
N MET A 1 -3.90 -0.86 -4.37
CA MET A 1 -4.36 -0.10 -3.21
C MET A 1 -5.60 0.65 -3.63
N GLY A 2 -6.73 0.39 -2.99
CA GLY A 2 -8.01 1.07 -3.24
C GLY A 2 -8.61 1.60 -1.93
N ASP A 3 -9.58 2.50 -2.03
CA ASP A 3 -10.21 3.16 -0.88
C ASP A 3 -11.75 3.21 -0.92
N ASP A 4 -12.37 3.00 -2.09
CA ASP A 4 -13.83 3.02 -2.25
C ASP A 4 -14.37 1.81 -3.06
N ILE A 5 -15.69 1.63 -3.06
CA ILE A 5 -16.42 0.52 -3.70
C ILE A 5 -15.98 0.26 -5.15
N PRO A 6 -15.74 1.27 -6.02
CA PRO A 6 -15.31 1.03 -7.40
C PRO A 6 -13.96 0.31 -7.53
N ASP A 7 -13.14 0.28 -6.47
CA ASP A 7 -11.82 -0.37 -6.49
C ASP A 7 -11.90 -1.89 -6.25
N ILE A 8 -13.01 -2.38 -5.68
CA ILE A 8 -13.15 -3.76 -5.19
C ILE A 8 -12.89 -4.77 -6.32
N ASP A 9 -13.49 -4.59 -7.49
CA ASP A 9 -13.32 -5.52 -8.63
C ASP A 9 -11.85 -5.73 -9.01
N ILE A 10 -11.03 -4.66 -8.92
CA ILE A 10 -9.60 -4.73 -9.22
C ILE A 10 -8.82 -5.30 -8.03
N MET A 11 -9.24 -5.00 -6.81
CA MET A 11 -8.62 -5.53 -5.60
C MET A 11 -8.76 -7.05 -5.51
N GLU A 12 -9.92 -7.62 -5.85
CA GLU A 12 -10.17 -9.07 -5.81
C GLU A 12 -9.30 -9.88 -6.78
N ILE A 13 -8.83 -9.27 -7.87
CA ILE A 13 -8.00 -9.93 -8.89
C ILE A 13 -6.51 -9.60 -8.78
N CYS A 14 -6.14 -8.61 -7.96
CA CYS A 14 -4.74 -8.22 -7.81
C CYS A 14 -3.99 -9.18 -6.89
N GLY A 15 -2.66 -9.25 -7.03
CA GLY A 15 -1.85 -10.19 -6.23
C GLY A 15 -1.63 -9.79 -4.77
N LEU A 16 -2.00 -8.57 -4.39
CA LEU A 16 -1.99 -8.09 -3.00
C LEU A 16 -2.94 -6.89 -2.88
N ALA A 17 -4.16 -7.15 -2.42
CA ALA A 17 -5.14 -6.13 -2.13
C ALA A 17 -4.75 -5.37 -0.86
N CYS A 18 -4.76 -4.04 -0.92
CA CYS A 18 -4.48 -3.21 0.24
C CYS A 18 -5.28 -1.91 0.23
N CYS A 19 -5.48 -1.30 1.40
CA CYS A 19 -6.23 -0.06 1.54
C CYS A 19 -5.68 0.84 2.67
N PRO A 20 -5.99 2.15 2.67
CA PRO A 20 -5.69 3.03 3.80
C PRO A 20 -6.63 2.80 4.99
N SER A 21 -6.28 3.33 6.17
CA SER A 21 -7.09 3.15 7.39
C SER A 21 -8.46 3.85 7.35
N ASP A 22 -8.62 4.85 6.47
CA ASP A 22 -9.85 5.62 6.26
C ASP A 22 -10.69 5.12 5.07
N ALA A 23 -10.33 4.00 4.43
CA ALA A 23 -11.16 3.34 3.43
C ALA A 23 -12.52 2.90 3.97
N VAL A 24 -13.49 2.74 3.07
CA VAL A 24 -14.81 2.17 3.40
C VAL A 24 -14.68 0.73 3.91
N ASN A 25 -15.67 0.25 4.67
CA ASN A 25 -15.58 -1.04 5.34
C ASN A 25 -15.53 -2.20 4.32
N GLU A 26 -16.29 -2.08 3.25
CA GLU A 26 -16.34 -3.04 2.14
C GLU A 26 -14.95 -3.24 1.51
N VAL A 27 -14.18 -2.16 1.38
CA VAL A 27 -12.80 -2.21 0.87
C VAL A 27 -11.84 -2.84 1.89
N LYS A 28 -12.03 -2.56 3.19
CA LYS A 28 -11.24 -3.19 4.25
C LYS A 28 -11.47 -4.70 4.33
N GLU A 29 -12.71 -5.15 4.09
CA GLU A 29 -13.06 -6.57 4.11
C GLU A 29 -12.37 -7.38 3.00
N VAL A 30 -12.16 -6.78 1.82
CA VAL A 30 -11.45 -7.42 0.70
C VAL A 30 -9.93 -7.16 0.72
N SER A 31 -9.43 -6.36 1.65
CA SER A 31 -8.01 -6.04 1.75
C SER A 31 -7.23 -7.08 2.53
N GLU A 32 -6.15 -7.61 1.94
CA GLU A 32 -5.19 -8.47 2.64
C GLU A 32 -4.31 -7.69 3.61
N TYR A 33 -4.13 -6.39 3.32
CA TYR A 33 -3.38 -5.48 4.18
C TYR A 33 -4.06 -4.11 4.29
N ILE A 34 -4.25 -3.66 5.53
CA ILE A 34 -4.79 -2.33 5.83
C ILE A 34 -3.66 -1.50 6.45
N SER A 35 -3.28 -0.41 5.79
CA SER A 35 -2.30 0.53 6.34
C SER A 35 -2.87 1.20 7.59
N ILE A 36 -2.02 1.46 8.59
CA ILE A 36 -2.41 2.27 9.75
C ILE A 36 -2.60 3.75 9.38
N HIS A 37 -2.06 4.17 8.23
CA HIS A 37 -2.10 5.54 7.77
C HIS A 37 -3.31 5.80 6.87
N PRO A 38 -3.94 6.99 6.98
CA PRO A 38 -5.01 7.38 6.08
C PRO A 38 -4.47 7.75 4.69
N GLY A 39 -5.39 7.85 3.73
CA GLY A 39 -5.15 8.30 2.36
C GLY A 39 -4.33 9.60 2.33
N GLY A 40 -3.31 9.65 1.48
CA GLY A 40 -2.44 10.83 1.34
C GLY A 40 -1.52 11.13 2.54
N ARG A 41 -1.54 10.32 3.61
CA ARG A 41 -0.70 10.53 4.81
C ARG A 41 0.35 9.42 5.03
N GLY A 42 0.91 8.90 3.94
CA GLY A 42 2.02 7.94 3.98
C GLY A 42 1.61 6.49 3.80
N CYS A 43 0.33 6.20 3.58
CA CYS A 43 -0.16 4.83 3.35
C CYS A 43 0.50 4.18 2.11
N VAL A 44 0.60 4.89 1.00
CA VAL A 44 1.30 4.42 -0.22
C VAL A 44 2.81 4.29 0.02
N ARG A 45 3.41 5.24 0.76
CA ARG A 45 4.84 5.22 1.10
C ARG A 45 5.21 3.95 1.88
N GLU A 46 4.38 3.56 2.83
CA GLU A 46 4.56 2.32 3.60
C GLU A 46 4.59 1.09 2.69
N ILE A 47 3.60 0.94 1.79
CA ILE A 47 3.54 -0.19 0.85
C ILE A 47 4.76 -0.24 -0.09
N ILE A 48 5.16 0.92 -0.62
CA ILE A 48 6.35 1.02 -1.48
C ILE A 48 7.61 0.59 -0.71
N GLU A 49 7.77 1.07 0.53
CA GLU A 49 8.91 0.73 1.38
C GLU A 49 8.95 -0.78 1.69
N GLN A 50 7.83 -1.39 2.07
CA GLN A 50 7.75 -2.82 2.30
C GLN A 50 8.08 -3.62 1.03
N THR A 51 7.50 -3.24 -0.11
CA THR A 51 7.75 -3.87 -1.41
C THR A 51 9.23 -3.82 -1.79
N MET A 52 9.85 -2.64 -1.68
CA MET A 52 11.26 -2.45 -1.99
C MET A 52 12.17 -3.20 -1.01
N LYS A 53 11.83 -3.28 0.28
CA LYS A 53 12.59 -4.06 1.26
C LYS A 53 12.55 -5.55 0.93
N VAL A 54 11.38 -6.09 0.59
CA VAL A 54 11.23 -7.51 0.20
C VAL A 54 12.00 -7.81 -1.09
N LYS A 55 12.03 -6.87 -2.04
CA LYS A 55 12.87 -6.98 -3.26
C LYS A 55 14.37 -6.74 -3.03
N GLY A 56 14.77 -6.36 -1.81
CA GLY A 56 16.14 -5.96 -1.49
C GLY A 56 16.59 -4.66 -2.19
N GLU A 57 15.66 -3.85 -2.67
CA GLU A 57 15.90 -2.62 -3.46
C GLU A 57 15.94 -1.34 -2.64
N TRP A 58 15.42 -1.37 -1.41
CA TRP A 58 15.24 -0.18 -0.57
C TRP A 58 16.52 0.66 -0.34
N LEU A 59 17.68 0.02 -0.19
CA LEU A 59 18.96 0.69 0.11
C LEU A 59 20.08 0.28 -0.85
N LYS A 60 19.75 -0.15 -2.08
CA LYS A 60 20.78 -0.58 -3.05
C LYS A 60 21.77 0.54 -3.39
N ASN A 61 21.35 1.81 -3.36
CA ASN A 61 22.20 2.97 -3.60
C ASN A 61 22.17 3.95 -2.42
N LYS A 62 23.01 3.70 -1.40
CA LYS A 62 23.13 4.59 -0.22
C LYS A 62 23.52 6.03 -0.59
N GLU A 63 24.22 6.21 -1.71
CA GLU A 63 24.65 7.52 -2.24
C GLU A 63 23.49 8.39 -2.75
N ALA A 64 22.35 7.78 -3.12
CA ALA A 64 21.17 8.52 -3.57
C ALA A 64 20.42 9.24 -2.41
N TYR A 65 20.76 8.89 -1.17
CA TYR A 65 20.08 9.37 0.04
C TYR A 65 20.96 10.26 0.92
N SER A 66 22.21 10.53 0.51
CA SER A 66 23.16 11.43 1.17
C SER A 66 23.05 12.86 0.65
N GLY A 67 21.84 13.43 0.74
CA GLY A 67 21.61 14.86 0.58
C GLY A 67 21.94 15.64 1.85
#